data_AF-A0A9E1WSS4-F1
#
_entry.id   AF-A0A9E1WSS4-F1
#
_cell.length_a   1.000
_cell.length_b   1.000
_cell.length_c   1.000
_cell.angle_alpha   90.00
_cell.angle_beta   90.00
_cell.angle_gamma   90.00
#
_symmetry.space_group_name_H-M   'P 1'
#
loop_
_entity.id
_entity.type
_entity.pdbx_description
1 polymer ?
#
loop_
_entity_poly.entity_id
_entity_poly.type
_entity_poly.pdbx_seq_one_letter_code
_entity_poly.pdbx_strand_id
1 'polypeptide(L)' 'EGVGEARLIDTPIKSGEPTPAKPAPTLGQHTDDLLGELGYDADKLASLRKAGVI' A
#
# COMPACT_ATOMS: atom_id res chain seq x y z
N GLU A 1 -4.24 3.47 -11.26
CA GLU A 1 -5.63 2.99 -11.36
C GLU A 1 -6.31 3.22 -10.02
N GLY A 2 -7.38 4.02 -9.97
CA GLY A 2 -8.09 4.35 -8.74
C GLY A 2 -9.42 3.60 -8.66
N VAL A 3 -9.75 3.06 -7.50
CA VAL A 3 -11.02 2.39 -7.18
C VAL A 3 -12.14 3.44 -7.06
N GLY A 4 -12.61 3.99 -8.19
CA GLY A 4 -13.77 4.88 -8.28
C GLY A 4 -13.69 6.18 -7.46
N GLU A 5 -14.79 6.93 -7.43
CA GLU A 5 -14.91 8.15 -6.60
C GLU A 5 -15.43 7.80 -5.20
N ALA A 6 -14.71 8.24 -4.17
CA ALA A 6 -15.11 8.09 -2.77
C ALA A 6 -15.28 9.46 -2.10
N ARG A 7 -16.39 9.65 -1.38
CA ARG A 7 -16.61 10.83 -0.52
C ARG A 7 -16.10 10.53 0.88
N LEU A 8 -14.96 11.13 1.23
CA LEU A 8 -14.33 10.99 2.54
C LEU A 8 -14.64 12.21 3.40
N ILE A 9 -14.86 11.97 4.70
CA ILE A 9 -14.92 13.06 5.69
C ILE A 9 -13.50 13.53 6.00
N ASP A 10 -13.36 14.82 6.27
CA ASP A 10 -12.08 15.40 6.64
C ASP A 10 -11.71 15.08 8.11
N THR A 11 -10.43 15.25 8.46
CA THR A 11 -9.92 15.04 9.81
C THR A 11 -10.61 16.00 10.79
N PRO A 12 -11.10 15.51 11.95
CA PRO A 12 -11.85 16.32 12.92
C PRO A 12 -10.98 17.36 13.65
N ILE A 13 -9.66 17.17 13.64
CA ILE A 13 -8.67 18.09 14.21
C ILE A 13 -7.93 18.76 13.06
N LYS A 14 -7.84 20.09 13.07
CA LYS A 14 -7.07 20.85 12.08
C LYS A 14 -5.63 21.00 12.56
N SER A 15 -4.69 20.46 11.79
CA SER A 15 -3.28 20.84 11.86
C SER A 15 -2.98 21.87 10.77
N GLY A 16 -1.79 22.47 10.79
CA GLY A 16 -1.34 23.37 9.71
C GLY A 16 -1.07 22.65 8.38
N GLU A 17 -1.20 21.32 8.34
CA GLU A 17 -1.00 20.49 7.16
C GLU A 17 -2.33 19.90 6.67
N PRO A 18 -2.54 19.83 5.34
CA PRO A 18 -3.76 19.30 4.78
C PRO A 18 -3.89 17.78 4.99
N THR A 19 -5.12 17.32 5.20
CA THR A 19 -5.42 15.88 5.29
C THR A 19 -5.05 15.17 3.97
N PRO A 20 -4.30 14.06 4.01
CA PRO A 20 -4.00 13.29 2.81
C PRO A 20 -5.27 12.69 2.19
N ALA A 21 -5.59 13.11 0.96
CA ALA A 21 -6.76 12.63 0.21
C ALA A 21 -6.45 11.47 -0.75
N LYS A 22 -5.46 10.62 -0.41
CA LYS A 22 -5.06 9.50 -1.27
C LYS A 22 -6.03 8.32 -1.13
N PRO A 23 -6.32 7.58 -2.21
CA PRO A 23 -7.12 6.37 -2.13
C PRO A 23 -6.42 5.31 -1.28
N ALA A 24 -7.21 4.39 -0.73
CA ALA A 24 -6.68 3.22 -0.05
C ALA A 24 -5.84 2.37 -1.03
N PRO A 25 -4.76 1.74 -0.55
CA PRO A 25 -3.97 0.85 -1.38
C PRO A 25 -4.78 -0.38 -1.80
N THR A 26 -4.47 -0.93 -2.97
CA THR A 26 -5.05 -2.21 -3.39
C THR A 26 -4.46 -3.36 -2.58
N LEU A 27 -5.14 -4.51 -2.59
CA LEU A 27 -4.62 -5.73 -1.97
C LEU A 27 -3.22 -6.03 -2.55
N GLY A 28 -2.23 -6.11 -1.67
CA GLY A 28 -0.84 -6.42 -2.03
C GLY A 28 -0.06 -5.31 -2.74
N GLN A 29 -0.58 -4.07 -2.84
CA GLN A 29 0.05 -2.98 -3.62
C GLN A 29 1.51 -2.70 -3.23
N HIS A 30 1.83 -2.78 -1.94
CA HIS A 30 3.15 -2.44 -1.41
C HIS A 30 3.94 -3.67 -0.93
N THR A 31 3.47 -4.89 -1.22
CA THR A 31 4.11 -6.11 -0.70
C THR A 31 5.53 -6.29 -1.22
N ASP A 32 5.74 -6.13 -2.53
CA ASP A 32 7.07 -6.30 -3.14
C ASP A 32 8.03 -5.18 -2.73
N ASP A 33 7.53 -3.94 -2.66
CA ASP A 33 8.33 -2.77 -2.25
C ASP A 33 8.82 -2.92 -0.80
N LEU A 34 7.93 -3.28 0.14
CA LEU A 34 8.29 -3.47 1.55
C LEU A 34 9.25 -4.65 1.74
N LEU A 35 9.04 -5.76 1.03
CA LEU A 35 9.94 -6.90 1.12
C LEU A 35 11.31 -6.60 0.50
N GLY A 36 11.35 -5.83 -0.59
CA GLY A 36 12.59 -5.33 -1.18
C GLY A 36 13.36 -4.42 -0.22
N GLU A 37 12.69 -3.50 0.46
CA GLU A 37 13.29 -2.64 1.50
C GLU A 37 13.86 -3.45 2.67
N LEU A 38 13.24 -4.59 3.00
CA LEU A 38 13.71 -5.52 4.03
C LEU A 38 14.86 -6.42 3.55
N GLY A 39 15.31 -6.28 2.30
CA GLY A 39 16.43 -7.03 1.73
C GLY A 39 16.07 -8.40 1.16
N TYR A 40 14.79 -8.64 0.85
CA TYR A 40 14.40 -9.83 0.09
C TYR A 40 14.73 -9.63 -1.39
N ASP A 41 15.45 -10.60 -1.96
CA ASP A 41 15.75 -10.63 -3.39
C ASP A 41 14.55 -11.10 -4.22
N ALA A 42 14.65 -10.91 -5.54
CA ALA A 42 13.61 -11.29 -6.49
C ALA A 42 13.32 -12.80 -6.49
N ASP A 43 14.35 -13.63 -6.24
CA ASP A 43 14.24 -15.08 -6.20
C ASP A 43 13.43 -15.56 -4.98
N LYS A 44 13.63 -14.92 -3.82
CA LYS A 44 12.88 -15.21 -2.60
C LYS A 44 11.46 -14.69 -2.66
N LEU A 45 11.22 -13.52 -3.26
CA LEU A 45 9.88 -13.02 -3.58
C LEU A 45 9.10 -14.00 -4.46
N ALA A 46 9.71 -14.49 -5.54
CA ALA A 46 9.11 -15.49 -6.41
C ALA A 46 8.79 -16.79 -5.67
N SER A 47 9.67 -17.22 -4.76
CA SER A 47 9.46 -18.41 -3.93
C SER A 47 8.30 -18.25 -2.95
N LEU A 48 8.17 -17.07 -2.32
CA LEU A 48 7.07 -16.75 -1.40
C LEU A 48 5.72 -16.70 -2.12
N ARG A 49 5.69 -16.13 -3.34
CA ARG A 49 4.49 -16.15 -4.22
C ARG A 49 4.09 -17.57 -4.59
N LYS A 50 5.07 -18.40 -4.97
CA LYS A 50 4.82 -19.81 -5.32
C LYS A 50 4.30 -20.63 -4.12
N ALA A 51 4.73 -20.26 -2.91
CA ALA A 51 4.27 -20.89 -1.67
C ALA A 51 2.90 -20.37 -1.18
N GLY A 52 2.32 -19.34 -1.83
CA GLY A 52 1.05 -18.74 -1.42
C GLY A 52 1.14 -17.92 -0.13
N VAL A 53 2.35 -17.47 0.25
CA VAL A 53 2.59 -16.65 1.44
C VAL A 53 2.31 -15.17 1.16
N ILE A 54 2.52 -14.73 -0.09
CA ILE A 54 2.32 -13.36 -0.56
C ILE A 54 1.61 -13.31 -1.92
#